data_AF-C6BXB8-F1
#
_entry.id   AF-C6BXB8-F1
#
_cell.length_a   1.000
_cell.length_b   1.000
_cell.length_c   1.000
_cell.angle_alpha   90.00
_cell.angle_beta   90.00
_cell.angle_gamma   90.00
#
_symmetry.space_group_name_H-M   'P 1'
#
loop_
_entity.id
_entity.type
_entity.pdbx_description
1 polymer ?
#
loop_
_entity_poly.entity_id
_entity_poly.type
_entity_poly.pdbx_seq_one_letter_code
_entity_poly.pdbx_strand_id
1 'polypeptide(L)'
;MKWVLLAFLVMFSVTPAFGGDMENDSKGTFVYYYLMEGNPDAIGKAVPAHVEYWKTCNLAGFRGGPFADGSGGMIIFETEDDGSAAEIIAGDPFVIEGFISESRLKQWIPK
;
A
#
# COMPACT_ATOMS: atom_id res chain seq x y z
N MET A 1 68.14 -24.28 -15.52
CA MET A 1 67.80 -24.21 -14.08
C MET A 1 66.29 -24.27 -13.96
N LYS A 2 65.77 -25.32 -13.32
CA LYS A 2 64.33 -25.53 -13.02
C LYS A 2 63.86 -24.51 -12.00
N TRP A 3 62.76 -23.80 -12.26
CA TRP A 3 61.79 -23.42 -11.22
C TRP A 3 60.39 -23.58 -11.82
N VAL A 4 59.66 -24.53 -11.24
CA VAL A 4 58.24 -24.82 -11.47
C VAL A 4 57.45 -23.88 -10.58
N LEU A 5 56.41 -23.23 -11.09
CA LEU A 5 55.28 -22.83 -10.25
C LEU A 5 53.95 -23.08 -10.95
N LEU A 6 53.01 -23.46 -10.09
CA LEU A 6 51.81 -24.25 -10.30
C LEU A 6 50.62 -23.36 -10.74
N ALA A 7 49.65 -24.03 -11.36
CA ALA A 7 48.36 -23.52 -11.81
C ALA A 7 47.54 -22.77 -10.74
N PHE A 8 46.59 -21.94 -11.18
CA PHE A 8 45.15 -22.14 -10.88
C PHE A 8 44.28 -21.38 -11.89
N LEU A 9 43.57 -22.16 -12.70
CA LEU A 9 42.47 -21.74 -13.56
C LEU A 9 41.19 -21.82 -12.71
N VAL A 10 40.39 -20.75 -12.68
CA VAL A 10 38.96 -20.86 -12.31
C VAL A 10 38.15 -20.11 -13.36
N MET A 11 37.66 -20.85 -14.34
CA MET A 11 36.54 -20.43 -15.19
C MET A 11 35.28 -20.61 -14.35
N PHE A 12 34.70 -19.51 -13.86
CA PHE A 12 33.35 -19.55 -13.30
C PHE A 12 32.36 -19.66 -14.46
N SER A 13 31.86 -20.87 -14.70
CA SER A 13 30.61 -21.07 -15.43
C SER A 13 29.46 -20.52 -14.58
N VAL A 14 28.89 -19.38 -14.95
CA VAL A 14 27.63 -18.93 -14.37
C VAL A 14 26.52 -19.81 -14.94
N THR A 15 26.09 -20.82 -14.19
CA THR A 15 24.84 -21.52 -14.42
C THR A 15 23.67 -20.58 -14.15
N PRO A 16 22.65 -20.48 -15.02
CA PRO A 16 21.41 -19.83 -14.63
C PRO A 16 20.73 -20.73 -13.59
N ALA A 17 20.61 -20.24 -12.37
CA ALA A 17 19.78 -20.88 -11.36
C ALA A 17 18.32 -20.77 -11.84
N PHE A 18 17.69 -21.92 -12.08
CA PHE A 18 16.24 -22.03 -12.00
C PHE A 18 15.84 -21.71 -10.55
N GLY A 19 15.40 -20.47 -10.32
CA GLY A 19 14.67 -20.04 -9.14
C GLY A 19 13.44 -19.34 -9.65
N GLY A 20 12.32 -20.05 -9.64
CA GLY A 20 11.04 -19.46 -9.96
C GLY A 20 10.65 -18.54 -8.83
N ASP A 21 10.94 -17.25 -9.00
CA ASP A 21 10.33 -16.21 -8.20
C ASP A 21 9.00 -15.92 -8.92
N MET A 22 8.03 -16.83 -8.78
CA MET A 22 6.65 -16.41 -8.93
C MET A 22 6.44 -15.36 -7.86
N GLU A 23 6.57 -14.09 -8.26
CA GLU A 23 6.10 -12.93 -7.52
C GLU A 23 4.69 -13.28 -7.06
N ASN A 24 4.56 -13.55 -5.76
CA ASN A 24 3.34 -14.07 -5.21
C ASN A 24 2.32 -12.95 -5.36
N ASP A 25 1.40 -13.10 -6.30
CA ASP A 25 0.25 -12.24 -6.61
C ASP A 25 -0.77 -12.22 -5.45
N SER A 26 -0.30 -12.41 -4.22
CA SER A 26 -1.09 -12.48 -3.01
C SER A 26 -1.32 -11.07 -2.50
N LYS A 27 -2.47 -10.50 -2.86
CA LYS A 27 -2.95 -9.27 -2.26
C LYS A 27 -3.16 -9.46 -0.75
N GLY A 28 -2.69 -8.51 0.04
CA GLY A 28 -2.99 -8.39 1.46
C GLY A 28 -4.22 -7.52 1.69
N THR A 29 -4.98 -7.81 2.75
CA THR A 29 -6.04 -6.89 3.22
C THR A 29 -5.41 -5.81 4.08
N PHE A 30 -5.81 -4.56 3.86
CA PHE A 30 -5.37 -3.38 4.58
C PHE A 30 -6.54 -2.68 5.24
N VAL A 31 -6.30 -2.11 6.41
CA VAL A 31 -7.22 -1.25 7.14
C VAL A 31 -6.57 0.11 7.29
N TYR A 32 -7.27 1.13 6.82
CA TYR A 32 -6.94 2.54 6.97
C TYR A 32 -7.93 3.19 7.92
N TYR A 33 -7.43 3.64 9.06
CA TYR A 33 -8.16 4.41 10.06
C TYR A 33 -7.70 5.85 10.00
N TYR A 34 -8.62 6.81 10.01
CA TYR A 34 -8.27 8.23 10.02
C TYR A 34 -9.23 9.07 10.85
N LEU A 35 -8.71 10.16 11.40
CA LEU A 35 -9.46 11.20 12.09
C LEU A 35 -9.44 12.49 11.26
N MET A 36 -10.57 13.18 11.26
CA MET A 36 -10.74 14.44 10.55
C MET A 36 -10.31 15.62 11.42
N GLU A 37 -9.82 16.66 10.76
CA GLU A 37 -9.63 18.00 11.31
C GLU A 37 -9.97 19.04 10.24
N GLY A 38 -10.49 20.18 10.70
CA GLY A 38 -10.82 21.30 9.84
C GLY A 38 -12.29 21.68 9.89
N ASN A 39 -12.68 22.56 8.96
CA ASN A 39 -14.01 23.12 8.91
C ASN A 39 -15.01 22.10 8.31
N PRO A 40 -16.12 21.77 9.01
CA PRO A 40 -17.12 20.82 8.52
C PRO A 40 -17.72 21.15 7.14
N ASP A 41 -17.93 22.43 6.82
CA ASP A 41 -18.44 22.87 5.52
C ASP A 41 -17.42 22.64 4.40
N ALA A 42 -16.13 22.81 4.69
CA ALA A 42 -15.06 22.53 3.74
C ALA A 42 -14.94 21.02 3.49
N ILE A 43 -14.91 20.23 4.57
CA ILE A 43 -14.91 18.77 4.51
C ILE A 43 -16.12 18.27 3.72
N GLY A 44 -17.32 18.79 4.00
CA GLY A 44 -18.55 18.42 3.32
C GLY A 44 -18.52 18.64 1.80
N LYS A 45 -17.78 19.65 1.33
CA LYS A 45 -17.58 19.88 -0.12
C LYS A 45 -16.64 18.87 -0.76
N ALA A 46 -15.69 18.32 -0.01
CA ALA A 46 -14.75 17.31 -0.49
C ALA A 46 -15.31 15.88 -0.43
N VAL A 47 -16.35 15.62 0.38
CA VAL A 47 -16.98 14.29 0.51
C VAL A 47 -17.32 13.63 -0.84
N PRO A 48 -17.96 14.32 -1.82
CA PRO A 48 -18.28 13.68 -3.10
C PRO A 48 -17.03 13.22 -3.86
N ALA A 49 -15.96 14.03 -3.85
CA ALA A 49 -14.71 13.68 -4.51
C ALA A 49 -14.01 12.51 -3.79
N HIS A 50 -13.99 12.53 -2.46
CA HIS A 50 -13.47 11.42 -1.63
C HIS A 50 -14.20 10.11 -1.94
N VAL A 51 -15.53 10.12 -1.94
CA VAL A 51 -16.34 8.93 -2.23
C VAL A 51 -16.10 8.42 -3.64
N GLU A 52 -16.01 9.31 -4.63
CA GLU A 52 -15.78 8.93 -6.02
C GLU A 52 -14.37 8.36 -6.22
N TYR A 53 -13.36 8.95 -5.58
CA TYR A 53 -11.98 8.44 -5.60
C TYR A 53 -11.93 6.96 -5.20
N TRP A 54 -12.43 6.63 -4.01
CA TRP A 54 -12.39 5.26 -3.51
C TRP A 54 -13.19 4.26 -4.34
N LYS A 55 -14.31 4.69 -4.94
CA LYS A 55 -15.08 3.85 -5.87
C LYS A 55 -14.33 3.59 -7.18
N THR A 56 -13.68 4.61 -7.73
CA THR A 56 -12.96 4.51 -9.01
C THR A 56 -11.65 3.72 -8.91
N CYS A 57 -11.04 3.65 -7.72
CA CYS A 57 -9.92 2.74 -7.46
C CYS A 57 -10.28 1.26 -7.70
N ASN A 58 -11.57 0.90 -7.64
CA ASN A 58 -12.08 -0.46 -7.92
C ASN A 58 -11.30 -1.57 -7.19
N LEU A 59 -10.99 -1.33 -5.91
CA LEU A 59 -10.15 -2.21 -5.11
C LEU A 59 -10.93 -3.45 -4.65
N ALA A 60 -10.27 -4.59 -4.68
CA ALA A 60 -10.82 -5.80 -4.08
C ALA A 60 -11.01 -5.60 -2.56
N GLY A 61 -12.02 -6.27 -1.99
CA GLY A 61 -12.32 -6.17 -0.57
C GLY A 61 -12.82 -4.79 -0.09
N PHE A 62 -13.05 -3.81 -0.99
CA PHE A 62 -13.38 -2.44 -0.60
C PHE A 62 -14.63 -2.35 0.30
N ARG A 63 -14.42 -1.78 1.49
CA ARG A 63 -15.46 -1.38 2.45
C ARG A 63 -14.99 -0.10 3.13
N GLY A 64 -15.76 0.97 3.01
CA GLY A 64 -15.43 2.25 3.63
C GLY A 64 -16.65 2.93 4.25
N GLY A 65 -16.43 3.73 5.27
CA GLY A 65 -17.48 4.56 5.86
C GLY A 65 -16.99 5.45 7.01
N PRO A 66 -17.78 6.48 7.35
CA PRO A 66 -17.49 7.34 8.48
C PRO A 66 -17.75 6.62 9.81
N PHE A 67 -17.08 7.07 10.87
CA PHE A 67 -17.49 6.74 12.24
C PHE A 67 -18.82 7.42 12.58
N ALA A 68 -19.61 6.79 13.44
CA ALA A 68 -20.95 7.27 13.79
C ALA A 68 -20.95 8.65 14.46
N ASP A 69 -19.84 9.03 15.11
CA ASP A 69 -19.64 10.34 15.74
C ASP A 69 -19.11 11.40 14.76
N GLY A 70 -18.83 11.03 13.50
CA GLY A 70 -18.28 11.92 12.48
C GLY A 70 -16.83 12.34 12.71
N SER A 71 -16.13 11.74 13.68
CA SER A 71 -14.73 12.09 14.00
C SER A 71 -13.73 11.70 12.92
N GLY A 72 -14.12 10.84 11.98
CA GLY A 72 -13.20 10.13 11.11
C GLY A 72 -13.90 9.08 10.25
N GLY A 73 -13.10 8.16 9.73
CA GLY A 73 -13.60 7.01 9.00
C GLY A 73 -12.62 5.86 9.00
N MET A 74 -13.10 4.76 8.43
CA MET A 74 -12.32 3.55 8.23
C MET A 74 -12.56 3.01 6.82
N ILE A 75 -11.48 2.56 6.19
CA ILE A 75 -11.50 1.94 4.88
C ILE A 75 -10.72 0.64 4.92
N ILE A 76 -11.30 -0.40 4.37
CA ILE A 76 -10.71 -1.72 4.19
C ILE A 76 -10.60 -1.97 2.69
N PHE A 77 -9.45 -2.43 2.23
CA PHE A 77 -9.22 -2.74 0.82
C PHE A 77 -8.08 -3.75 0.68
N GLU A 78 -7.95 -4.37 -0.48
CA GLU A 78 -6.85 -5.29 -0.80
C GLU A 78 -5.90 -4.66 -1.82
N THR A 79 -4.60 -4.87 -1.60
CA THR A 79 -3.54 -4.45 -2.51
C THR A 79 -2.29 -5.32 -2.32
N GLU A 80 -1.28 -5.14 -3.16
CA GLU A 80 -0.07 -5.97 -3.19
C GLU A 80 0.77 -5.82 -1.92
N ASP A 81 1.03 -4.58 -1.51
CA ASP A 81 1.92 -4.27 -0.39
C ASP A 81 1.62 -2.93 0.30
N ASP A 82 2.39 -2.64 1.36
CA ASP A 82 2.30 -1.39 2.12
C ASP A 82 2.53 -0.14 1.25
N GLY A 83 3.38 -0.23 0.23
CA GLY A 83 3.72 0.88 -0.66
C GLY A 83 2.53 1.25 -1.54
N SER A 84 1.96 0.25 -2.21
CA SER A 84 0.74 0.38 -3.01
C SER A 84 -0.43 0.89 -2.15
N ALA A 85 -0.55 0.43 -0.90
CA ALA A 85 -1.56 0.90 0.02
C ALA A 85 -1.38 2.39 0.36
N ALA A 86 -0.14 2.82 0.62
CA ALA A 86 0.18 4.22 0.91
C ALA A 86 -0.06 5.13 -0.31
N GLU A 87 0.26 4.68 -1.52
CA GLU A 87 0.00 5.43 -2.76
C GLU A 87 -1.49 5.64 -3.02
N ILE A 88 -2.30 4.61 -2.80
CA ILE A 88 -3.77 4.73 -2.85
C ILE A 88 -4.25 5.76 -1.82
N ILE A 89 -3.77 5.71 -0.58
CA ILE A 89 -4.20 6.69 0.44
C ILE A 89 -3.76 8.12 0.06
N ALA A 90 -2.57 8.29 -0.50
CA ALA A 90 -2.06 9.59 -0.92
C ALA A 90 -2.90 10.26 -2.04
N GLY A 91 -3.68 9.47 -2.79
CA GLY A 91 -4.61 9.97 -3.81
C GLY A 91 -5.96 10.43 -3.25
N ASP A 92 -6.27 10.16 -1.98
CA ASP A 92 -7.54 10.55 -1.37
C ASP A 92 -7.65 12.09 -1.26
N PRO A 93 -8.73 12.70 -1.78
CA PRO A 93 -9.01 14.13 -1.62
C PRO A 93 -8.93 14.63 -0.17
N PHE A 94 -9.33 13.85 0.83
CA PHE A 94 -9.17 14.25 2.23
C PHE A 94 -7.69 14.37 2.65
N VAL A 95 -6.82 13.52 2.10
CA VAL A 95 -5.37 13.57 2.35
C VAL A 95 -4.75 14.75 1.60
N ILE A 96 -5.11 14.93 0.33
CA ILE A 96 -4.60 16.02 -0.53
C ILE A 96 -4.99 17.39 0.03
N GLU A 97 -6.23 17.56 0.50
CA GLU A 97 -6.73 18.81 1.06
C GLU A 97 -6.30 19.04 2.52
N GLY A 98 -5.64 18.06 3.14
CA GLY A 98 -5.09 18.19 4.50
C GLY A 98 -6.15 18.15 5.61
N PHE A 99 -7.26 17.43 5.40
CA PHE A 99 -8.32 17.28 6.41
C PHE A 99 -8.06 16.14 7.40
N ILE A 100 -6.94 15.43 7.30
CA ILE A 100 -6.59 14.31 8.17
C ILE A 100 -5.65 14.78 9.27
N SER A 101 -6.09 14.74 10.53
CA SER A 101 -5.24 15.06 11.69
C SER A 101 -4.36 13.90 12.11
N GLU A 102 -4.92 12.69 12.08
CA GLU A 102 -4.25 11.46 12.45
C GLU A 102 -4.71 10.32 11.55
N SER A 103 -3.80 9.44 11.17
CA SER A 103 -4.15 8.20 10.48
C SER A 103 -3.26 7.02 10.84
N ARG A 104 -3.77 5.81 10.61
CA ARG A 104 -3.07 4.54 10.77
C ARG A 104 -3.41 3.64 9.60
N LEU A 105 -2.38 3.18 8.90
CA LEU A 105 -2.46 2.11 7.92
C LEU A 105 -1.86 0.84 8.53
N LYS A 106 -2.59 -0.27 8.43
CA LYS A 106 -2.14 -1.59 8.87
C LYS A 106 -2.60 -2.67 7.91
N GLN A 107 -1.70 -3.58 7.57
CA GLN A 107 -2.11 -4.86 7.02
C GLN A 107 -2.92 -5.63 8.07
N TRP A 108 -4.02 -6.25 7.67
CA TRP A 108 -4.95 -7.00 8.51
C TRP A 108 -5.07 -8.43 7.99
N ILE A 109 -5.05 -9.39 8.91
CA ILE A 109 -5.21 -10.82 8.63
C ILE A 109 -6.58 -11.24 9.17
N PRO A 110 -7.66 -11.18 8.35
CA PRO A 110 -8.97 -11.69 8.75
C PRO A 110 -8.93 -13.21 8.99
N LYS A 111 -9.79 -13.71 9.89
CA LYS A 111 -9.96 -15.14 10.18
C LYS A 111 -11.34 -15.63 9.79
#